data_AF-V5E2H8-F1
#
_entry.id   AF-V5E2H8-F1
#
_cell.length_a   1.000
_cell.length_b   1.000
_cell.length_c   1.000
_cell.angle_alpha   90.00
_cell.angle_beta   90.00
_cell.angle_gamma   90.00
#
_symmetry.space_group_name_H-M   'P 1'
#
loop_
_entity.id
_entity.type
_entity.pdbx_description
1 polymer ?
#
loop_
_entity_poly.entity_id
_entity_poly.type
_entity_poly.pdbx_seq_one_letter_code
_entity_poly.pdbx_strand_id
1 'polypeptide(L)'
;MSVDFNAKQREFTDYIRDPARNPAPSDVKSERMAMYRELVFNNIESFLSGNFPVIRKLLDDPQWFDLVQEFFSKHECKTPYFSEIAEEFLDFLENERDNPDDFPFLLELAHYEWVEMALSIAKEDITAYPIIPDDFRHRAIQLSPVAWPLAYQFPVQLISPDYLPLEPPGQLTCLLAYRAQDDEVKFIEINTFTYRMLEIIQEHGQIVAEECLKQISQETQHPDPEVVIAGGLQTLKEFAKKTVISVCG
;
A
#
# COMPACT_ATOMS: atom_id res chain seq x y z
N MET A 1 11.62 31.41 -36.30
CA MET A 1 10.98 31.15 -35.00
C MET A 1 11.32 29.73 -34.61
N SER A 2 12.13 29.54 -33.57
CA SER A 2 12.33 28.21 -33.01
C SER A 2 11.00 27.74 -32.46
N VAL A 3 10.53 26.58 -32.93
CA VAL A 3 9.41 25.90 -32.28
C VAL A 3 9.84 25.66 -30.84
N ASP A 4 9.11 26.23 -29.88
CA ASP A 4 9.29 25.90 -28.48
C ASP A 4 8.73 24.49 -28.28
N PHE A 5 9.63 23.52 -28.33
CA PHE A 5 9.31 22.09 -28.25
C PHE A 5 8.61 21.75 -26.93
N ASN A 6 8.95 22.44 -25.83
CA ASN A 6 8.32 22.24 -24.54
C ASN A 6 6.87 22.74 -24.54
N ALA A 7 6.61 23.89 -25.16
CA ALA A 7 5.25 24.42 -25.30
C ALA A 7 4.35 23.50 -26.13
N LYS A 8 4.89 22.93 -27.23
CA LYS A 8 4.15 21.95 -28.05
C LYS A 8 3.93 20.61 -27.34
N GLN A 9 4.93 20.12 -26.61
CA GLN A 9 4.79 18.90 -25.83
C GLN A 9 3.74 19.06 -24.72
N ARG A 10 3.65 20.25 -24.12
CA ARG A 10 2.60 20.60 -23.17
C ARG A 10 1.20 20.62 -23.81
N GLU A 11 1.02 21.35 -24.91
CA GLU A 11 -0.24 21.38 -25.67
C GLU A 11 -0.73 19.97 -26.06
N PHE A 12 0.21 19.12 -26.48
CA PHE A 12 -0.05 17.72 -26.82
C PHE A 12 -0.50 16.90 -25.60
N THR A 13 0.18 17.05 -24.46
CA THR A 13 -0.10 16.33 -23.21
C THR A 13 -1.41 16.79 -22.57
N ASP A 14 -1.67 18.09 -22.56
CA ASP A 14 -2.89 18.70 -22.03
C ASP A 14 -4.14 18.21 -22.77
N TYR A 15 -4.09 18.12 -24.11
CA TYR A 15 -5.18 17.53 -24.91
C TYR A 15 -5.42 16.05 -24.61
N ILE A 16 -4.34 15.27 -24.48
CA ILE A 16 -4.45 13.84 -24.20
C ILE A 16 -5.16 13.62 -22.86
N ARG A 17 -4.76 14.37 -21.84
CA ARG A 17 -5.28 14.24 -20.48
C ARG A 17 -6.72 14.74 -20.34
N ASP A 18 -7.01 15.93 -20.89
CA ASP A 18 -8.33 16.57 -20.80
C ASP A 18 -8.72 17.24 -22.13
N PRO A 19 -9.29 16.47 -23.10
CA PRO A 19 -9.68 17.00 -24.40
C PRO A 19 -10.94 17.89 -24.34
N ALA A 20 -11.67 17.88 -23.23
CA ALA A 20 -12.85 18.72 -23.06
C ALA A 20 -12.44 20.17 -22.73
N ARG A 21 -11.33 20.35 -22.01
CA ARG A 21 -10.80 21.67 -21.64
C ARG A 21 -9.65 22.15 -22.52
N ASN A 22 -8.99 21.27 -23.26
CA ASN A 22 -7.84 21.61 -24.09
C ASN A 22 -8.11 21.29 -25.58
N PRO A 23 -7.84 22.22 -26.51
CA PRO A 23 -8.04 21.99 -27.94
C PRO A 23 -6.98 21.05 -28.51
N ALA A 24 -7.33 20.32 -29.56
CA ALA A 24 -6.36 19.49 -30.28
C ALA A 24 -5.29 20.37 -30.95
N PRO A 25 -3.99 19.96 -30.90
CA PRO A 25 -2.93 20.67 -31.59
C PRO A 25 -3.23 20.83 -33.09
N SER A 26 -3.15 22.07 -33.57
CA SER A 26 -3.54 22.42 -34.95
C SER A 26 -2.68 21.77 -36.06
N ASP A 27 -1.50 21.27 -35.70
CA ASP A 27 -0.51 20.65 -36.59
C ASP A 27 -0.59 19.12 -36.62
N VAL A 28 -1.51 18.51 -35.85
CA VAL A 28 -1.75 17.06 -35.82
C VAL A 28 -3.18 16.75 -36.25
N LYS A 29 -3.35 15.68 -37.04
CA LYS A 29 -4.68 15.20 -37.42
C LYS A 29 -5.47 14.77 -36.18
N SER A 30 -6.68 15.32 -36.02
CA SER A 30 -7.56 15.03 -34.87
C SER A 30 -7.81 13.53 -34.66
N GLU A 31 -7.93 12.74 -35.73
CA GLU A 31 -8.15 11.30 -35.63
C GLU A 31 -6.93 10.57 -35.04
N ARG A 32 -5.71 11.05 -35.36
CA ARG A 32 -4.48 10.49 -34.78
C ARG A 32 -4.32 10.84 -33.31
N MET A 33 -4.72 12.06 -32.93
CA MET A 33 -4.71 12.48 -31.54
C MET A 33 -5.69 11.67 -30.69
N ALA A 34 -6.90 11.44 -31.19
CA ALA A 34 -7.90 10.62 -30.52
C ALA A 34 -7.42 9.17 -30.32
N MET A 35 -6.87 8.55 -31.36
CA MET A 35 -6.31 7.19 -31.28
C MET A 35 -5.16 7.09 -30.28
N TYR A 36 -4.26 8.08 -30.24
CA TYR A 36 -3.14 8.08 -29.30
C TYR A 36 -3.62 8.24 -27.86
N ARG A 37 -4.57 9.15 -27.62
CA ARG A 37 -5.20 9.30 -26.30
C ARG A 37 -5.84 7.99 -25.84
N GLU A 38 -6.64 7.36 -26.70
CA GLU A 38 -7.31 6.10 -26.40
C GLU A 38 -6.29 5.01 -26.00
N LEU A 39 -5.17 4.92 -26.73
CA LEU A 39 -4.10 3.98 -26.40
C LEU A 39 -3.51 4.25 -25.01
N VAL A 40 -3.19 5.51 -24.69
CA VAL A 40 -2.59 5.86 -23.39
C VAL A 40 -3.58 5.63 -22.25
N PHE A 41 -4.83 6.04 -22.42
CA PHE A 41 -5.89 5.84 -21.44
C PHE A 41 -6.10 4.35 -21.17
N ASN A 42 -6.24 3.53 -22.22
CA ASN A 42 -6.45 2.08 -22.07
C ASN A 42 -5.27 1.41 -21.36
N ASN A 43 -4.03 1.85 -21.60
CA ASN A 43 -2.87 1.31 -20.89
C ASN A 43 -2.92 1.63 -19.39
N ILE A 44 -3.30 2.85 -19.01
CA ILE A 44 -3.45 3.24 -17.60
C ILE A 44 -4.60 2.49 -16.95
N GLU A 45 -5.75 2.43 -17.61
CA GLU A 45 -6.92 1.69 -17.14
C GLU A 45 -6.59 0.20 -16.92
N SER A 46 -5.91 -0.44 -17.88
CA SER A 46 -5.51 -1.84 -17.77
C SER A 46 -4.51 -2.07 -16.63
N PHE A 47 -3.65 -1.10 -16.34
CA PHE A 47 -2.74 -1.19 -15.20
C PHE A 47 -3.47 -1.04 -13.87
N LEU A 48 -4.34 -0.04 -13.75
CA LEU A 48 -5.10 0.19 -12.53
C LEU A 48 -6.03 -1.00 -12.25
N SER A 49 -6.74 -1.51 -13.26
CA SER A 49 -7.63 -2.66 -13.07
C SER A 49 -6.87 -3.94 -12.70
N GLY A 50 -5.63 -4.10 -13.16
CA GLY A 50 -4.74 -5.20 -12.77
C GLY A 50 -4.23 -5.10 -11.33
N ASN A 51 -3.96 -3.89 -10.83
CA ASN A 51 -3.43 -3.66 -9.48
C ASN A 51 -4.49 -3.43 -8.41
N PHE A 52 -5.71 -3.06 -8.80
CA PHE A 52 -6.84 -2.81 -7.91
C PHE A 52 -8.06 -3.68 -8.28
N PRO A 53 -7.91 -5.02 -8.35
CA PRO A 53 -8.95 -5.92 -8.84
C PRO A 53 -10.22 -5.96 -7.98
N VAL A 54 -10.14 -5.71 -6.67
CA VAL A 54 -11.29 -5.63 -5.77
C VAL A 54 -12.03 -4.33 -6.04
N ILE A 55 -11.35 -3.17 -6.04
CA ILE A 55 -11.99 -1.88 -6.40
C ILE A 55 -12.68 -1.97 -7.75
N ARG A 56 -12.01 -2.55 -8.75
CA ARG A 56 -12.59 -2.74 -10.09
C ARG A 56 -13.88 -3.58 -10.08
N LYS A 57 -14.01 -4.56 -9.17
CA LYS A 57 -15.23 -5.37 -9.01
C LYS A 57 -16.34 -4.65 -8.25
N LEU A 58 -15.99 -3.69 -7.39
CA LEU A 58 -16.97 -2.92 -6.61
C LEU A 58 -17.64 -1.84 -7.45
N LEU A 59 -16.87 -1.20 -8.34
CA LEU A 59 -17.35 -0.13 -9.20
C LEU A 59 -17.93 -0.68 -10.49
N ASP A 60 -19.08 -0.16 -10.91
CA ASP A 60 -19.61 -0.43 -12.24
C ASP A 60 -18.74 0.25 -13.33
N ASP A 61 -18.98 -0.09 -14.59
CA ASP A 61 -18.15 0.41 -15.70
C ASP A 61 -18.13 1.95 -15.78
N PRO A 62 -19.26 2.68 -15.63
CA PRO A 62 -19.26 4.13 -15.52
C PRO A 62 -18.43 4.68 -14.35
N GLN A 63 -18.64 4.16 -13.14
CA GLN A 63 -17.92 4.62 -11.94
C GLN A 63 -16.41 4.41 -12.07
N TRP A 64 -16.00 3.23 -12.55
CA TRP A 64 -14.59 2.92 -12.78
C TRP A 64 -13.99 3.84 -13.86
N PHE A 65 -14.69 4.03 -14.98
CA PHE A 65 -14.23 4.91 -16.04
C PHE A 65 -14.03 6.34 -15.53
N ASP A 66 -15.00 6.88 -14.77
CA ASP A 66 -14.94 8.23 -14.23
C ASP A 66 -13.77 8.39 -13.25
N LEU A 67 -13.53 7.40 -12.38
CA LEU A 67 -12.40 7.39 -11.45
C LEU A 67 -11.06 7.41 -12.19
N VAL A 68 -10.88 6.53 -13.18
CA VAL A 68 -9.64 6.45 -13.99
C VAL A 68 -9.47 7.72 -14.83
N GLN A 69 -10.55 8.26 -15.38
CA GLN A 69 -10.53 9.48 -16.18
C GLN A 69 -10.16 10.71 -15.35
N GLU A 70 -10.64 10.78 -14.10
CA GLU A 70 -10.28 11.85 -13.19
C GLU A 70 -8.80 11.76 -12.80
N PHE A 71 -8.31 10.58 -12.43
CA PHE A 71 -6.88 10.33 -12.21
C PHE A 71 -6.06 10.75 -13.43
N PHE A 72 -6.42 10.26 -14.62
CA PHE A 72 -5.70 10.53 -15.86
C PHE A 72 -5.66 12.01 -16.25
N SER A 73 -6.69 12.77 -15.91
CA SER A 73 -6.78 14.19 -16.25
C SER A 73 -6.11 15.07 -15.20
N LYS A 74 -6.39 14.86 -13.92
CA LYS A 74 -5.94 15.72 -12.81
C LYS A 74 -4.51 15.42 -12.36
N HIS A 75 -4.17 14.15 -12.20
CA HIS A 75 -2.95 13.77 -11.49
C HIS A 75 -1.71 13.79 -12.39
N GLU A 76 -0.84 14.78 -12.19
CA GLU A 76 0.44 14.86 -12.91
C GLU A 76 1.42 13.83 -12.35
N CYS A 77 1.48 12.65 -12.97
CA CYS A 77 2.45 11.62 -12.61
C CYS A 77 3.87 12.22 -12.59
N LYS A 78 4.52 12.17 -11.43
CA LYS A 78 5.85 12.71 -11.18
C LYS A 78 6.93 11.76 -11.68
N THR A 79 6.54 10.49 -11.87
CA THR A 79 7.40 9.43 -12.37
C THR A 79 7.11 9.02 -13.82
N PRO A 80 8.16 8.74 -14.62
CA PRO A 80 8.01 8.09 -15.91
C PRO A 80 7.86 6.56 -15.80
N TYR A 81 8.01 5.96 -14.61
CA TYR A 81 8.03 4.52 -14.42
C TYR A 81 6.63 3.95 -14.18
N PHE A 82 6.25 2.99 -15.04
CA PHE A 82 4.93 2.37 -14.98
C PHE A 82 4.65 1.62 -13.68
N SER A 83 5.69 1.05 -13.04
CA SER A 83 5.60 0.39 -11.73
C SER A 83 5.11 1.31 -10.62
N GLU A 84 5.25 2.62 -10.79
CA GLU A 84 4.93 3.63 -9.78
C GLU A 84 3.53 4.23 -10.01
N ILE A 85 2.82 3.89 -11.11
CA ILE A 85 1.46 4.40 -11.37
C ILE A 85 0.47 4.02 -10.27
N ALA A 86 0.63 2.85 -9.65
CA ALA A 86 -0.26 2.42 -8.58
C ALA A 86 -0.03 3.24 -7.30
N GLU A 87 1.20 3.71 -7.06
CA GLU A 87 1.53 4.62 -5.95
C GLU A 87 1.01 6.04 -6.25
N GLU A 88 1.17 6.53 -7.48
CA GLU A 88 0.59 7.80 -7.94
C GLU A 88 -0.95 7.78 -7.84
N PHE A 89 -1.59 6.62 -8.06
CA PHE A 89 -3.03 6.47 -7.86
C PHE A 89 -3.44 6.59 -6.39
N LEU A 90 -2.61 6.11 -5.45
CA LEU A 90 -2.82 6.35 -4.02
C LEU A 90 -2.66 7.84 -3.67
N ASP A 91 -1.63 8.51 -4.19
CA ASP A 91 -1.41 9.95 -4.00
C ASP A 91 -2.62 10.75 -4.50
N PHE A 92 -3.15 10.39 -5.67
CA PHE A 92 -4.39 10.97 -6.20
C PHE A 92 -5.60 10.74 -5.29
N LEU A 93 -5.83 9.51 -4.83
CA LEU A 93 -6.96 9.18 -3.96
C LEU A 93 -6.89 9.92 -2.62
N GLU A 94 -5.69 10.14 -2.08
CA GLU A 94 -5.49 10.82 -0.81
C GLU A 94 -5.58 12.35 -0.93
N ASN A 95 -5.00 12.92 -1.98
CA ASN A 95 -4.74 14.37 -2.04
C ASN A 95 -5.59 15.14 -3.06
N GLU A 96 -6.17 14.47 -4.06
CA GLU A 96 -6.85 15.14 -5.19
C GLU A 96 -8.29 14.69 -5.41
N ARG A 97 -8.62 13.45 -5.05
CA ARG A 97 -9.95 12.88 -5.20
C ARG A 97 -10.88 13.46 -4.13
N ASP A 98 -11.92 14.14 -4.59
CA ASP A 98 -12.99 14.69 -3.75
C ASP A 98 -14.34 14.37 -4.40
N ASN A 99 -14.84 13.16 -4.13
CA ASN A 99 -16.15 12.72 -4.61
C ASN A 99 -16.96 12.11 -3.47
N PRO A 100 -18.14 12.69 -3.14
CA PRO A 100 -18.97 12.20 -2.05
C PRO A 100 -19.63 10.85 -2.32
N ASP A 101 -19.67 10.38 -3.57
CA ASP A 101 -20.24 9.09 -3.95
C ASP A 101 -19.23 7.93 -3.82
N ASP A 102 -17.97 8.23 -3.51
CA ASP A 102 -16.95 7.19 -3.27
C ASP A 102 -17.23 6.42 -1.98
N PHE A 103 -16.81 5.15 -1.97
CA PHE A 103 -16.84 4.37 -0.74
C PHE A 103 -15.91 4.98 0.31
N PRO A 104 -16.33 5.03 1.58
CA PRO A 104 -15.53 5.66 2.64
C PRO A 104 -14.21 4.91 2.93
N PHE A 105 -14.11 3.66 2.48
CA PHE A 105 -12.92 2.82 2.59
C PHE A 105 -12.06 2.80 1.32
N LEU A 106 -12.38 3.58 0.27
CA LEU A 106 -11.75 3.48 -1.05
C LEU A 106 -10.22 3.62 -0.96
N LEU A 107 -9.72 4.63 -0.25
CA LEU A 107 -8.28 4.83 -0.06
C LEU A 107 -7.63 3.69 0.73
N GLU A 108 -8.25 3.25 1.83
CA GLU A 108 -7.73 2.15 2.66
C GLU A 108 -7.68 0.83 1.88
N LEU A 109 -8.71 0.56 1.06
CA LEU A 109 -8.76 -0.61 0.19
C LEU A 109 -7.72 -0.52 -0.93
N ALA A 110 -7.56 0.64 -1.55
CA ALA A 110 -6.54 0.85 -2.58
C ALA A 110 -5.14 0.59 -2.01
N HIS A 111 -4.85 1.13 -0.82
CA HIS A 111 -3.59 0.88 -0.15
C HIS A 111 -3.41 -0.61 0.15
N TYR A 112 -4.45 -1.30 0.62
CA TYR A 112 -4.39 -2.74 0.88
C TYR A 112 -4.03 -3.56 -0.36
N GLU A 113 -4.67 -3.31 -1.50
CA GLU A 113 -4.37 -3.99 -2.77
C GLU A 113 -2.96 -3.64 -3.28
N TRP A 114 -2.55 -2.38 -3.15
CA TRP A 114 -1.21 -1.93 -3.55
C TRP A 114 -0.09 -2.61 -2.75
N VAL A 115 -0.29 -2.85 -1.46
CA VAL A 115 0.73 -3.51 -0.61
C VAL A 115 1.11 -4.88 -1.15
N GLU A 116 0.14 -5.65 -1.66
CA GLU A 116 0.41 -6.97 -2.24
C GLU A 116 1.36 -6.86 -3.43
N MET A 117 1.06 -5.96 -4.37
CA MET A 117 1.94 -5.68 -5.50
C MET A 117 3.32 -5.19 -5.02
N ALA A 118 3.37 -4.21 -4.13
CA ALA A 118 4.60 -3.58 -3.67
C ALA A 118 5.55 -4.59 -3.01
N LEU A 119 5.04 -5.45 -2.14
CA LEU A 119 5.83 -6.52 -1.51
C LEU A 119 6.26 -7.60 -2.52
N SER A 120 5.47 -7.88 -3.55
CA SER A 120 5.82 -8.88 -4.56
C SER A 120 7.02 -8.46 -5.43
N ILE A 121 7.20 -7.15 -5.65
CA ILE A 121 8.28 -6.60 -6.49
C ILE A 121 9.46 -6.01 -5.70
N ALA A 122 9.35 -5.94 -4.36
CA ALA A 122 10.39 -5.41 -3.48
C ALA A 122 11.73 -6.14 -3.71
N LYS A 123 12.85 -5.40 -3.74
CA LYS A 123 14.17 -5.96 -4.09
C LYS A 123 14.98 -6.40 -2.87
N GLU A 124 14.46 -6.14 -1.68
CA GLU A 124 15.11 -6.38 -0.42
C GLU A 124 15.16 -7.88 -0.11
N ASP A 125 16.35 -8.37 0.21
CA ASP A 125 16.56 -9.76 0.56
C ASP A 125 16.03 -10.07 1.96
N ILE A 126 15.44 -11.25 2.07
CA ILE A 126 14.91 -11.78 3.32
C ILE A 126 16.03 -12.51 4.05
N THR A 127 16.38 -12.08 5.26
CA THR A 127 17.29 -12.86 6.12
C THR A 127 16.49 -13.75 7.06
N ALA A 128 16.40 -15.04 6.73
CA ALA A 128 15.78 -16.03 7.60
C ALA A 128 16.69 -16.42 8.76
N TYR A 129 16.12 -16.51 9.96
CA TYR A 129 16.76 -17.13 11.13
C TYR A 129 16.09 -18.48 11.43
N PRO A 130 16.49 -19.56 10.74
CA PRO A 130 15.84 -20.87 10.89
C PRO A 130 16.03 -21.47 12.30
N ILE A 131 17.08 -21.05 13.01
CA ILE A 131 17.36 -21.47 14.38
C ILE A 131 17.35 -20.23 15.27
N ILE A 132 16.38 -20.18 16.17
CA ILE A 132 16.26 -19.14 17.19
C ILE A 132 17.30 -19.40 18.28
N PRO A 133 18.19 -18.44 18.60
CA PRO A 133 19.13 -18.60 19.70
C PRO A 133 18.44 -18.80 21.05
N ASP A 134 19.06 -19.60 21.93
CA ASP A 134 18.53 -19.81 23.29
C ASP A 134 18.45 -18.50 24.09
N ASP A 135 19.35 -17.56 23.82
CA ASP A 135 19.43 -16.24 24.44
C ASP A 135 18.61 -15.16 23.71
N PHE A 136 17.66 -15.53 22.85
CA PHE A 136 16.83 -14.61 22.03
C PHE A 136 16.25 -13.42 22.82
N ARG A 137 15.89 -13.62 24.09
CA ARG A 137 15.38 -12.55 24.98
C ARG A 137 16.33 -11.35 25.04
N HIS A 138 17.63 -11.58 24.96
CA HIS A 138 18.68 -10.55 25.06
C HIS A 138 19.31 -10.20 23.71
N ARG A 139 18.77 -10.73 22.61
CA ARG A 139 19.24 -10.41 21.26
C ARG A 139 18.57 -9.15 20.75
N ALA A 140 19.32 -8.38 19.97
CA ALA A 140 18.77 -7.30 19.20
C ALA A 140 17.97 -7.86 18.02
N ILE A 141 16.84 -7.23 17.73
CA ILE A 141 15.92 -7.59 16.67
C ILE A 141 15.60 -6.37 15.83
N GLN A 142 15.28 -6.59 14.56
CA GLN A 142 14.84 -5.57 13.61
C GLN A 142 13.70 -6.13 12.75
N LEU A 143 12.79 -5.25 12.35
CA LEU A 143 11.70 -5.60 11.44
C LEU A 143 12.27 -5.86 10.04
N SER A 144 11.74 -6.86 9.34
CA SER A 144 12.09 -7.11 7.95
C SER A 144 11.62 -5.95 7.07
N PRO A 145 12.43 -5.49 6.09
CA PRO A 145 12.01 -4.42 5.17
C PRO A 145 10.81 -4.81 4.30
N VAL A 146 10.54 -6.12 4.17
CA VAL A 146 9.39 -6.69 3.46
C VAL A 146 8.34 -7.26 4.43
N ALA A 147 8.23 -6.69 5.63
CA ALA A 147 7.17 -6.96 6.59
C ALA A 147 6.57 -5.65 7.10
N TRP A 148 5.32 -5.38 6.72
CA TRP A 148 4.63 -4.12 6.94
C TRP A 148 3.45 -4.33 7.90
N PRO A 149 3.54 -3.80 9.14
CA PRO A 149 2.40 -3.66 10.03
C PRO A 149 1.46 -2.60 9.48
N LEU A 150 0.19 -2.95 9.32
CA LEU A 150 -0.84 -2.10 8.75
C LEU A 150 -2.01 -1.96 9.71
N ALA A 151 -2.59 -0.77 9.78
CA ALA A 151 -3.79 -0.51 10.56
C ALA A 151 -4.80 0.27 9.71
N TYR A 152 -6.02 -0.25 9.65
CA TYR A 152 -7.12 0.29 8.87
C TYR A 152 -8.32 0.56 9.79
N GLN A 153 -9.09 1.59 9.48
CA GLN A 153 -10.37 1.81 10.16
C GLN A 153 -11.41 0.82 9.65
N PHE A 154 -11.32 0.46 8.38
CA PHE A 154 -12.20 -0.52 7.77
C PHE A 154 -11.54 -1.91 7.70
N PRO A 155 -12.33 -2.99 7.76
CA PRO A 155 -11.83 -4.35 7.59
C PRO A 155 -11.61 -4.66 6.11
N VAL A 156 -10.60 -4.01 5.53
CA VAL A 156 -10.27 -4.05 4.09
C VAL A 156 -10.16 -5.45 3.51
N GLN A 157 -9.63 -6.41 4.27
CA GLN A 157 -9.49 -7.83 3.91
C GLN A 157 -10.83 -8.57 3.75
N LEU A 158 -11.93 -8.01 4.26
CA LEU A 158 -13.27 -8.57 4.15
C LEU A 158 -14.11 -7.90 3.05
N ILE A 159 -13.65 -6.77 2.51
CA ILE A 159 -14.43 -5.97 1.57
C ILE A 159 -14.62 -6.75 0.27
N SER A 160 -15.87 -6.80 -0.17
CA SER A 160 -16.29 -7.50 -1.39
C SER A 160 -17.65 -6.96 -1.83
N PRO A 161 -18.15 -7.32 -3.04
CA PRO A 161 -19.50 -6.92 -3.46
C PRO A 161 -20.61 -7.31 -2.46
N ASP A 162 -20.39 -8.34 -1.63
CA ASP A 162 -21.33 -8.81 -0.62
C ASP A 162 -21.14 -8.15 0.76
N TYR A 163 -20.07 -7.37 0.96
CA TYR A 163 -19.75 -6.71 2.22
C TYR A 163 -19.12 -5.33 2.01
N LEU A 164 -19.96 -4.29 2.15
CA LEU A 164 -19.63 -2.88 1.90
C LEU A 164 -19.94 -2.05 3.15
N PRO A 165 -19.03 -2.00 4.13
CA PRO A 165 -19.25 -1.21 5.35
C PRO A 165 -19.27 0.29 5.01
N LEU A 166 -20.34 0.99 5.39
CA LEU A 166 -20.46 2.45 5.21
C LEU A 166 -19.94 3.24 6.42
N GLU A 167 -19.78 2.59 7.56
CA GLU A 167 -19.21 3.18 8.77
C GLU A 167 -18.06 2.31 9.27
N PRO A 168 -16.96 2.91 9.77
CA PRO A 168 -15.85 2.15 10.32
C PRO A 168 -16.32 1.43 11.59
N PRO A 169 -15.95 0.15 11.77
CA PRO A 169 -16.14 -0.53 13.05
C PRO A 169 -15.46 0.22 14.19
N GLY A 170 -15.96 0.05 15.41
CA GLY A 170 -15.36 0.67 16.60
C GLY A 170 -13.96 0.14 16.98
N GLN A 171 -13.43 -0.83 16.22
CA GLN A 171 -12.08 -1.38 16.40
C GLN A 171 -11.33 -1.33 15.09
N LEU A 172 -10.05 -0.94 15.17
CA LEU A 172 -9.15 -0.97 14.03
C LEU A 172 -8.93 -2.40 13.56
N THR A 173 -8.77 -2.53 12.26
CA THR A 173 -8.28 -3.75 11.64
C THR A 173 -6.77 -3.68 11.51
N CYS A 174 -6.06 -4.46 12.32
CA CYS A 174 -4.60 -4.54 12.25
C CYS A 174 -4.19 -5.78 11.44
N LEU A 175 -3.41 -5.55 10.39
CA LEU A 175 -2.87 -6.60 9.53
C LEU A 175 -1.33 -6.57 9.59
N LEU A 176 -0.72 -7.71 9.30
CA LEU A 176 0.68 -7.81 8.96
C LEU A 176 0.78 -8.39 7.56
N ALA A 177 1.26 -7.57 6.63
CA ALA A 177 1.62 -7.99 5.28
C ALA A 177 3.11 -8.31 5.26
N TYR A 178 3.52 -9.45 4.73
CA TYR A 178 4.94 -9.77 4.63
C TYR A 178 5.23 -10.71 3.47
N ARG A 179 6.43 -10.60 2.88
CA ARG A 179 6.94 -11.58 1.93
C ARG A 179 7.61 -12.72 2.69
N ALA A 180 7.15 -13.94 2.47
CA ALA A 180 7.68 -15.14 3.09
C ALA A 180 8.89 -15.71 2.31
N GLN A 181 9.53 -16.75 2.84
CA GLN A 181 10.72 -17.39 2.22
C GLN A 181 10.46 -18.00 0.84
N ASP A 182 9.19 -18.29 0.53
CA ASP A 182 8.73 -18.79 -0.76
C ASP A 182 8.43 -17.66 -1.77
N ASP A 183 8.82 -16.42 -1.46
CA ASP A 183 8.52 -15.18 -2.21
C ASP A 183 7.02 -14.84 -2.33
N GLU A 184 6.16 -15.60 -1.66
CA GLU A 184 4.72 -15.33 -1.59
C GLU A 184 4.43 -14.24 -0.56
N VAL A 185 3.60 -13.26 -0.95
CA VAL A 185 3.08 -12.24 -0.04
C VAL A 185 1.95 -12.83 0.80
N LYS A 186 2.02 -12.62 2.11
CA LYS A 186 1.06 -13.16 3.08
C LYS A 186 0.51 -12.04 3.94
N PHE A 187 -0.80 -12.08 4.16
CA PHE A 187 -1.50 -11.21 5.10
C PHE A 187 -1.99 -12.05 6.27
N ILE A 188 -1.75 -11.56 7.48
CA ILE A 188 -2.35 -12.13 8.69
C ILE A 188 -2.99 -11.02 9.51
N GLU A 189 -4.18 -11.28 10.04
CA GLU A 189 -4.79 -10.40 11.03
C GLU A 189 -4.05 -10.55 12.36
N ILE A 190 -3.70 -9.42 12.96
CA ILE A 190 -2.99 -9.33 14.23
C ILE A 190 -3.79 -8.48 15.20
N ASN A 191 -3.59 -8.69 16.50
CA ASN A 191 -4.20 -7.80 17.49
C ASN A 191 -3.41 -6.48 17.63
N THR A 192 -4.05 -5.47 18.21
CA THR A 192 -3.46 -4.14 18.44
C THR A 192 -2.16 -4.19 19.27
N PHE A 193 -2.07 -5.14 20.21
CA PHE A 193 -0.87 -5.38 20.98
C PHE A 193 0.32 -5.79 20.10
N THR A 194 0.09 -6.71 19.17
CA THR A 194 1.10 -7.21 18.24
C THR A 194 1.48 -6.12 17.24
N TYR A 195 0.50 -5.36 16.77
CA TYR A 195 0.74 -4.20 15.90
C TYR A 195 1.68 -3.20 16.58
N ARG A 196 1.36 -2.78 17.81
CA ARG A 196 2.19 -1.83 18.56
C ARG A 196 3.60 -2.36 18.84
N MET A 197 3.73 -3.66 19.11
CA MET A 197 5.03 -4.31 19.29
C MET A 197 5.90 -4.19 18.02
N LEU A 198 5.31 -4.38 16.83
CA LEU A 198 6.02 -4.23 15.57
C LEU A 198 6.35 -2.76 15.26
N GLU A 199 5.45 -1.83 15.57
CA GLU A 199 5.73 -0.38 15.46
C GLU A 199 6.95 0.03 16.29
N ILE A 200 7.06 -0.42 17.55
CA ILE A 200 8.22 -0.11 18.39
C ILE A 200 9.52 -0.60 17.75
N ILE A 201 9.52 -1.82 17.19
CA ILE A 201 10.71 -2.35 16.51
C ILE A 201 11.06 -1.48 15.29
N GLN A 202 10.06 -1.03 14.53
CA GLN A 202 10.23 -0.16 13.37
C GLN A 202 10.75 1.23 13.76
N GLU A 203 10.18 1.86 14.80
CA GLU A 203 10.57 3.18 15.32
C GLU A 203 12.04 3.21 15.78
N HIS A 204 12.50 2.14 16.43
CA HIS A 204 13.87 2.03 16.92
C HIS A 204 14.86 1.57 15.83
N GLY A 205 14.37 0.96 14.75
CA GLY A 205 15.18 0.27 13.74
C GLY A 205 15.76 -1.05 14.25
N GLN A 206 16.47 -1.01 15.38
CA GLN A 206 17.01 -2.17 16.07
C GLN A 206 16.85 -2.02 17.59
N ILE A 207 16.28 -3.03 18.25
CA ILE A 207 16.01 -3.00 19.71
C ILE A 207 16.23 -4.39 20.32
N VAL A 208 16.63 -4.48 21.59
CA VAL A 208 16.69 -5.78 22.29
C VAL A 208 15.27 -6.31 22.51
N ALA A 209 15.04 -7.59 22.23
CA ALA A 209 13.70 -8.21 22.32
C ALA A 209 13.03 -7.97 23.69
N GLU A 210 13.77 -8.12 24.78
CA GLU A 210 13.26 -7.82 26.13
C GLU A 210 12.93 -6.34 26.35
N GLU A 211 13.70 -5.41 25.78
CA GLU A 211 13.45 -3.96 25.94
C GLU A 211 12.16 -3.54 25.24
N CYS A 212 11.94 -4.03 24.01
CA CYS A 212 10.68 -3.85 23.28
C CYS A 212 9.48 -4.33 24.11
N LEU A 213 9.57 -5.53 24.69
CA LEU A 213 8.48 -6.11 25.47
C LEU A 213 8.26 -5.42 26.82
N LYS A 214 9.32 -4.90 27.45
CA LYS A 214 9.20 -4.07 28.65
C LYS A 214 8.48 -2.76 28.35
N GLN A 215 8.77 -2.12 27.22
CA GLN A 215 8.06 -0.91 26.80
C GLN A 215 6.57 -1.19 26.59
N ILE A 216 6.22 -2.25 25.85
CA ILE A 216 4.83 -2.68 25.67
C ILE A 216 4.14 -2.97 27.01
N SER A 217 4.81 -3.66 27.93
CA SER A 217 4.25 -3.93 29.25
C SER A 217 3.97 -2.66 30.05
N GLN A 218 4.79 -1.62 29.89
CA GLN A 218 4.58 -0.32 30.55
C GLN A 218 3.40 0.43 29.93
N GLU A 219 3.30 0.44 28.60
CA GLU A 219 2.20 1.09 27.86
C GLU A 219 0.84 0.46 28.20
N THR A 220 0.79 -0.87 28.32
CA THR A 220 -0.45 -1.63 28.60
C THR A 220 -0.84 -1.66 30.08
N GLN A 221 0.04 -1.22 30.99
CA GLN A 221 -0.14 -1.29 32.45
C GLN A 221 -0.61 -2.67 32.94
N HIS A 222 -0.15 -3.73 32.29
CA HIS A 222 -0.58 -5.09 32.61
C HIS A 222 -0.18 -5.45 34.06
N PRO A 223 -1.08 -6.07 34.86
CA PRO A 223 -0.80 -6.38 36.26
C PRO A 223 0.34 -7.38 36.46
N ASP A 224 0.65 -8.16 35.42
CA ASP A 224 1.78 -9.10 35.39
C ASP A 224 2.67 -8.86 34.15
N PRO A 225 3.77 -8.09 34.31
CA PRO A 225 4.69 -7.80 33.22
C PRO A 225 5.39 -9.03 32.62
N GLU A 226 5.66 -10.07 33.41
CA GLU A 226 6.36 -11.25 32.90
C GLU A 226 5.46 -12.10 32.01
N VAL A 227 4.14 -12.11 32.21
CA VAL A 227 3.20 -12.74 31.27
C VAL A 227 3.25 -12.05 29.90
N VAL A 228 3.31 -10.72 29.87
CA VAL A 228 3.43 -9.93 28.63
C VAL A 228 4.75 -10.26 27.93
N ILE A 229 5.85 -10.28 28.68
CA ILE A 229 7.17 -10.59 28.13
C ILE A 229 7.23 -12.03 27.61
N ALA A 230 6.74 -13.02 28.36
CA ALA A 230 6.75 -14.42 27.92
C ALA A 230 5.91 -14.65 26.66
N GLY A 231 4.70 -14.09 26.62
CA GLY A 231 3.81 -14.17 25.45
C GLY A 231 4.40 -13.45 24.24
N GLY A 232 4.90 -12.23 24.43
CA GLY A 232 5.53 -11.46 23.37
C GLY A 232 6.79 -12.12 22.82
N LEU A 233 7.63 -12.72 23.67
CA LEU A 233 8.80 -13.49 23.21
C LEU A 233 8.38 -14.66 22.30
N GLN A 234 7.29 -15.36 22.63
CA GLN A 234 6.80 -16.44 21.77
C GLN A 234 6.38 -15.90 20.39
N THR A 235 5.64 -14.79 20.35
CA THR A 235 5.24 -14.13 19.10
C THR A 235 6.44 -13.68 18.28
N LEU A 236 7.42 -13.02 18.89
CA LEU A 236 8.65 -12.57 18.22
C LEU A 236 9.45 -13.73 17.64
N LYS A 237 9.51 -14.88 18.34
CA LYS A 237 10.15 -16.10 17.82
C LYS A 237 9.42 -16.68 16.61
N GLU A 238 8.09 -16.69 16.62
CA GLU A 238 7.31 -17.12 15.45
C GLU A 238 7.48 -16.16 14.27
N PHE A 239 7.54 -14.86 14.51
CA PHE A 239 7.85 -13.86 13.49
C PHE A 239 9.27 -13.98 12.92
N ALA A 240 10.26 -14.33 13.75
CA ALA A 240 11.60 -14.62 13.27
C ALA A 240 11.65 -15.85 12.34
N LYS A 241 10.89 -16.91 12.65
CA LYS A 241 10.75 -18.07 11.75
C LYS A 241 10.06 -17.72 10.44
N LYS A 242 9.09 -16.80 10.48
CA LYS A 242 8.33 -16.30 9.32
C LYS A 242 9.03 -15.18 8.57
N THR A 243 10.27 -14.85 8.93
CA THR A 243 11.07 -13.77 8.33
C THR A 243 10.48 -12.38 8.41
N VAL A 244 9.54 -12.19 9.35
CA VAL A 244 8.95 -10.89 9.69
C VAL A 244 9.94 -10.06 10.50
N ILE A 245 10.75 -10.72 11.33
CA ILE A 245 11.78 -10.11 12.17
C ILE A 245 13.10 -10.83 11.91
N SER A 246 14.21 -10.11 11.94
CA SER A 246 15.55 -10.69 11.94
C SER A 246 16.28 -10.42 13.25
N VAL A 247 17.21 -11.31 13.59
CA VAL A 247 17.97 -11.25 14.85
C VAL A 247 19.36 -10.70 14.55
N CYS A 248 19.67 -9.50 15.03
CA CYS A 248 20.97 -8.89 14.81
C CYS A 248 22.04 -9.62 15.63
N GLY A 249 23.14 -9.98 14.97
CA GLY A 249 24.29 -10.70 15.52
C GLY A 249 25.47 -9.80 15.81
#